data_AF-A0A7R9PA51-F1
#
_entry.id   AF-A0A7R9PA51-F1
#
_cell.length_a   1.000
_cell.length_b   1.000
_cell.length_c   1.000
_cell.angle_alpha   90.00
_cell.angle_beta   90.00
_cell.angle_gamma   90.00
#
_symmetry.space_group_name_H-M   'P 1'
#
loop_
_entity.id
_entity.type
_entity.pdbx_description
1 polymer ?
#
loop_
_entity_poly.entity_id
_entity_poly.type
_entity_poly.pdbx_seq_one_letter_code
_entity_poly.pdbx_strand_id
1 'polypeptide(L)'
;MLSWCTETFSKEFENAETLLISEVHMLLEHRKAQNESAEEEQEFSEVFMKTLTYTNRFRKFKNKETISAVRRSELQGLWNQEQTLRGRGLREIVLLGLWLWRLARVWSLRGNGA
;
A
#
# COMPACT_ATOMS: atom_id res chain seq x y z
N MET A 1 -11.38 19.16 18.22
CA MET A 1 -11.03 17.81 18.72
C MET A 1 -11.11 16.80 17.59
N LEU A 2 -10.18 16.85 16.61
CA LEU A 2 -9.94 15.83 15.59
C LEU A 2 -8.45 15.90 15.21
N SER A 3 -7.60 15.43 16.12
CA SER A 3 -6.12 15.38 15.98
C SER A 3 -5.64 13.91 15.99
N TRP A 4 -6.43 12.99 15.44
CA TRP A 4 -6.21 11.54 15.56
C TRP A 4 -6.26 10.86 14.19
N CYS A 5 -5.37 11.28 13.29
CA CYS A 5 -4.83 10.45 12.22
C CYS A 5 -3.71 11.27 11.58
N THR A 6 -2.60 11.41 12.31
CA THR A 6 -1.36 11.81 11.67
C THR A 6 -0.74 10.55 11.10
N GLU A 7 -0.69 10.52 9.79
CA GLU A 7 -0.30 9.46 8.87
C GLU A 7 1.19 9.12 9.01
N THR A 8 1.62 8.64 10.17
CA THR A 8 2.99 8.16 10.40
C THR A 8 2.92 6.75 10.95
N PHE A 9 3.11 5.78 10.05
CA PHE A 9 3.30 4.38 10.42
C PHE A 9 4.69 4.18 11.02
N SER A 10 4.84 3.22 11.95
CA SER A 10 6.16 2.80 12.42
C SER A 10 6.98 2.20 11.27
N LYS A 11 8.32 2.29 11.34
CA LYS A 11 9.24 1.83 10.28
C LYS A 11 9.02 0.37 9.85
N GLU A 12 8.50 -0.48 10.73
CA GLU A 12 8.17 -1.88 10.43
C GLU A 12 7.05 -2.04 9.39
N PHE A 13 6.20 -1.03 9.23
CA PHE A 13 5.06 -1.02 8.30
C PHE A 13 5.31 -0.20 7.03
N GLU A 14 6.45 0.50 6.93
CA GLU A 14 6.79 1.30 5.73
C GLU A 14 6.96 0.43 4.48
N ASN A 15 7.49 -0.80 4.64
CA ASN A 15 7.70 -1.77 3.56
C ASN A 15 6.71 -2.94 3.61
N ALA A 16 5.71 -2.89 4.48
CA ALA A 16 4.77 -3.99 4.62
C ALA A 16 3.77 -3.96 3.44
N GLU A 17 3.63 -5.10 2.75
CA GLU A 17 2.61 -5.25 1.73
C GLU A 17 1.23 -5.38 2.36
N THR A 18 0.25 -4.67 1.81
CA THR A 18 -1.14 -4.75 2.27
C THR A 18 -1.85 -5.92 1.61
N LEU A 19 -2.62 -6.66 2.40
CA LEU A 19 -3.45 -7.77 1.94
C LEU A 19 -4.92 -7.39 1.97
N LEU A 20 -5.66 -7.77 0.92
CA LEU A 20 -7.11 -7.61 0.92
C LEU A 20 -7.75 -8.62 1.87
N ILE A 21 -8.85 -8.24 2.54
CA ILE A 21 -9.62 -9.12 3.44
C ILE A 21 -9.99 -10.45 2.75
N SER A 22 -10.32 -10.38 1.45
CA SER A 22 -10.68 -11.56 0.66
C SER A 22 -9.47 -12.49 0.40
N GLU A 23 -8.26 -11.94 0.31
CA GLU A 23 -7.03 -12.72 0.14
C GLU A 23 -6.62 -13.40 1.43
N VAL A 24 -6.70 -12.66 2.55
CA VAL A 24 -6.47 -13.21 3.88
C VAL A 24 -7.41 -14.40 4.10
N HIS A 25 -8.68 -14.29 3.75
CA HIS A 25 -9.63 -15.41 3.84
C HIS A 25 -9.17 -16.64 3.04
N MET A 26 -8.71 -16.45 1.79
CA MET A 26 -8.23 -17.55 0.96
C MET A 26 -6.98 -18.23 1.53
N LEU A 27 -6.05 -17.46 2.10
CA LEU A 27 -4.86 -18.00 2.74
C LEU A 27 -5.21 -18.81 3.98
N LEU A 28 -6.16 -18.33 4.80
CA LEU A 28 -6.60 -19.04 5.99
C LEU A 28 -7.36 -20.33 5.65
N GLU A 29 -8.24 -20.30 4.66
CA GLU A 29 -8.93 -21.50 4.14
C GLU A 29 -7.95 -22.54 3.61
N HIS A 30 -6.97 -22.11 2.80
CA HIS A 30 -5.93 -23.01 2.29
C HIS A 30 -5.12 -23.64 3.43
N ARG A 31 -4.75 -22.85 4.45
CA ARG A 31 -4.01 -23.35 5.61
C ARG A 31 -4.83 -24.33 6.45
N LYS A 32 -6.16 -24.15 6.53
CA LYS A 32 -7.10 -25.08 7.16
C LYS A 32 -7.17 -26.39 6.40
N ALA A 33 -7.37 -26.33 5.09
CA ALA A 33 -7.43 -27.52 4.23
C ALA A 33 -6.11 -28.33 4.26
N GLN A 34 -4.96 -27.65 4.30
CA GLN A 34 -3.66 -28.31 4.48
C GLN A 34 -3.55 -29.07 5.80
N ASN A 35 -4.12 -28.50 6.87
CA ASN A 35 -4.09 -29.11 8.20
C ASN A 35 -5.02 -30.33 8.30
N GLU A 36 -6.21 -30.25 7.68
CA GLU A 36 -7.15 -31.39 7.56
C GLU A 36 -6.55 -32.56 6.75
N SER A 37 -5.62 -32.26 5.84
CA SER A 37 -4.92 -33.26 5.03
C SER A 37 -3.63 -33.81 5.68
N ALA A 38 -3.20 -33.25 6.82
CA ALA A 38 -1.97 -33.66 7.49
C ALA A 38 -2.22 -34.85 8.44
N GLU A 39 -1.23 -35.74 8.59
CA GLU A 39 -1.34 -36.91 9.49
C GLU A 39 -1.48 -36.54 10.98
N GLU A 40 -0.91 -35.41 11.41
CA GLU A 40 -1.14 -34.82 12.73
C GLU A 40 -1.95 -33.53 12.58
N GLU A 41 -3.23 -33.60 12.92
CA GLU A 41 -4.11 -32.44 12.92
C GLU A 41 -3.72 -31.49 14.05
N GLN A 42 -3.22 -30.31 13.70
CA GLN A 42 -2.88 -29.29 14.68
C GLN A 42 -4.11 -28.45 14.99
N GLU A 43 -4.46 -28.26 16.27
CA GLU A 43 -5.55 -27.36 16.63
C GLU A 43 -5.17 -25.90 16.33
N PHE A 44 -6.08 -25.19 15.66
CA PHE A 44 -5.89 -23.76 15.37
C PHE A 44 -6.13 -22.89 16.59
N SER A 45 -5.33 -21.83 16.73
CA SER A 45 -5.52 -20.78 17.74
C SER A 45 -6.92 -20.15 17.65
N GLU A 46 -7.46 -19.74 18.79
CA GLU A 46 -8.70 -18.95 18.86
C GLU A 46 -8.65 -17.68 17.98
N VAL A 47 -7.48 -17.05 17.88
CA VAL A 47 -7.27 -15.85 17.02
C VAL A 47 -7.44 -16.23 15.55
N PHE A 48 -6.96 -17.40 15.14
CA PHE A 48 -7.13 -17.90 13.77
C PHE A 48 -8.60 -18.11 13.44
N MET A 49 -9.36 -18.77 14.32
CA MET A 49 -10.79 -19.03 14.13
C MET A 49 -11.61 -17.73 14.10
N LYS A 50 -11.28 -16.77 14.97
CA LYS A 50 -11.89 -15.42 14.97
C LYS A 50 -11.62 -14.69 13.66
N THR A 51 -10.37 -14.74 13.17
CA THR A 51 -9.98 -14.07 11.93
C THR A 51 -10.64 -14.71 10.70
N LEU A 52 -10.74 -16.05 10.67
CA LEU A 52 -11.45 -16.75 9.61
C LEU A 52 -12.93 -16.36 9.55
N THR A 53 -13.58 -16.29 10.72
CA THR A 53 -14.99 -15.87 10.83
C THR A 53 -15.18 -14.42 10.39
N TYR A 54 -14.31 -13.52 10.85
CA TYR A 54 -14.34 -12.11 10.47
C TYR A 54 -14.17 -11.93 8.96
N THR A 55 -13.13 -12.55 8.39
CA THR A 55 -12.84 -12.45 6.96
C THR A 55 -13.93 -13.09 6.11
N ASN A 56 -14.57 -14.18 6.55
CA ASN A 56 -15.71 -14.76 5.85
C ASN A 56 -16.94 -13.82 5.82
N ARG A 57 -17.17 -13.04 6.89
CA ARG A 57 -18.28 -12.08 6.97
C ARG A 57 -18.06 -10.84 6.13
N PHE A 58 -16.82 -10.35 6.06
CA PHE A 58 -16.47 -9.09 5.40
C PHE A 58 -15.82 -9.25 4.02
N ARG A 59 -15.55 -10.48 3.55
CA ARG A 59 -15.06 -10.69 2.18
C ARG A 59 -16.08 -10.18 1.17
N LYS A 60 -15.63 -9.31 0.28
CA LYS A 60 -16.44 -8.81 -0.84
C LYS A 60 -16.34 -9.72 -2.06
N PHE A 61 -15.21 -10.40 -2.22
CA PHE A 61 -14.91 -11.20 -3.41
C PHE A 61 -14.66 -12.65 -3.01
N LYS A 62 -15.31 -13.57 -3.72
CA LYS A 62 -15.12 -15.02 -3.56
C LYS A 62 -14.30 -15.64 -4.69
N ASN A 63 -14.25 -15.00 -5.85
CA ASN A 63 -13.54 -15.50 -7.02
C ASN A 63 -12.07 -15.02 -7.00
N LYS A 64 -11.14 -15.98 -7.10
CA LYS A 64 -9.68 -15.74 -7.15
C LYS A 64 -9.28 -14.82 -8.30
N GLU A 65 -9.95 -14.94 -9.44
CA GLU A 65 -9.67 -14.12 -10.63
C GLU A 65 -10.05 -12.66 -10.39
N THR A 66 -11.20 -12.43 -9.76
CA THR A 66 -11.68 -11.08 -9.41
C THR A 66 -10.75 -10.42 -8.41
N ILE A 67 -10.28 -11.16 -7.40
CA ILE A 67 -9.32 -10.65 -6.42
C ILE A 67 -8.01 -10.23 -7.11
N SER A 68 -7.49 -11.07 -8.00
CA SER A 68 -6.28 -10.79 -8.78
C SER A 68 -6.48 -9.59 -9.73
N ALA A 69 -7.67 -9.44 -10.30
CA ALA A 69 -8.04 -8.29 -11.13
C ALA A 69 -8.14 -6.99 -10.32
N VAL A 70 -8.71 -7.02 -9.11
CA VAL A 70 -8.79 -5.85 -8.21
C VAL A 70 -7.38 -5.41 -7.79
N ARG A 71 -6.51 -6.32 -7.37
CA ARG A 71 -5.11 -6.00 -7.04
C ARG A 71 -4.37 -5.38 -8.23
N ARG A 72 -4.53 -5.95 -9.43
CA ARG A 72 -3.97 -5.37 -10.65
C ARG A 72 -4.56 -3.99 -10.96
N SER A 73 -5.86 -3.81 -10.80
CA SER A 73 -6.53 -2.53 -11.02
C SER A 73 -6.12 -1.46 -10.01
N GLU A 74 -5.94 -1.81 -8.73
CA GLU A 74 -5.46 -0.89 -7.70
C GLU A 74 -4.01 -0.48 -7.97
N LEU A 75 -3.14 -1.44 -8.26
CA LEU A 75 -1.75 -1.17 -8.65
C LEU A 75 -1.70 -0.33 -9.94
N GLN A 76 -2.48 -0.68 -10.95
CA GLN A 76 -2.52 0.04 -12.22
C GLN A 76 -3.12 1.44 -12.08
N GLY A 77 -4.11 1.62 -11.20
CA GLY A 77 -4.65 2.93 -10.84
C GLY A 77 -3.60 3.84 -10.20
N LEU A 78 -2.80 3.31 -9.27
CA LEU A 78 -1.68 4.02 -8.66
C LEU A 78 -0.59 4.37 -9.69
N TRP A 79 -0.23 3.42 -10.56
CA TRP A 79 0.70 3.68 -11.67
C TRP A 79 0.15 4.74 -12.63
N ASN A 80 -1.13 4.68 -13.00
CA ASN A 80 -1.78 5.67 -13.87
C ASN A 80 -1.84 7.05 -13.21
N GLN A 81 -2.04 7.12 -11.89
CA GLN A 81 -2.02 8.36 -11.12
C GLN A 81 -0.60 8.96 -11.07
N GLU A 82 0.43 8.14 -10.85
CA GLU A 82 1.83 8.56 -10.88
C GLU A 82 2.25 9.02 -12.29
N GLN A 83 1.77 8.35 -13.35
CA GLN A 83 1.97 8.78 -14.73
C GLN A 83 1.18 10.04 -15.07
N THR A 84 0.01 10.28 -14.47
CA THR A 84 -0.73 11.55 -14.64
C THR A 84 0.00 12.72 -13.97
N LEU A 85 0.64 12.47 -12.82
CA LEU A 85 1.51 13.45 -12.15
C LEU A 85 2.82 13.68 -12.93
N ARG A 86 3.36 12.66 -13.62
CA ARG A 86 4.51 12.81 -14.54
C ARG A 86 4.15 13.35 -15.93
N GLY A 87 2.90 13.20 -16.36
CA GLY A 87 2.39 13.47 -17.71
C GLY A 87 1.68 14.82 -17.86
N ARG A 88 1.20 15.44 -16.76
CA ARG A 88 0.76 16.83 -16.78
C ARG A 88 1.98 17.76 -16.69
N GLY A 89 2.62 18.02 -17.82
CA GLY A 89 3.20 19.32 -18.22
C GLY A 89 4.00 20.17 -17.22
N LEU A 90 4.47 19.63 -16.10
CA LEU A 90 5.21 20.34 -15.06
C LEU A 90 6.71 20.05 -15.15
N ARG A 91 7.18 19.38 -16.21
CA ARG A 91 8.62 19.21 -16.44
C ARG A 91 9.31 20.56 -16.56
N GLU A 92 8.70 21.52 -17.26
CA GLU A 92 9.24 22.88 -17.34
C GLU A 92 9.06 23.64 -16.03
N ILE A 93 7.93 23.56 -15.34
CA ILE A 93 7.72 24.31 -14.07
C ILE A 93 8.57 23.76 -12.92
N VAL A 94 8.76 22.43 -12.82
CA VAL A 94 9.61 21.81 -11.80
C VAL A 94 11.08 22.03 -12.12
N LEU A 95 11.48 21.93 -13.40
CA LEU A 95 12.84 22.29 -13.80
C LEU A 95 13.09 23.78 -13.62
N LEU A 96 12.17 24.67 -13.98
CA LEU A 96 12.25 26.11 -13.72
C LEU A 96 12.27 26.40 -12.22
N GLY A 97 11.49 25.68 -11.41
CA GLY A 97 11.52 25.79 -9.95
C GLY A 97 12.86 25.35 -9.37
N LEU A 98 13.42 24.24 -9.82
CA LEU A 98 14.76 23.77 -9.45
C LEU A 98 15.87 24.69 -9.96
N TRP A 99 15.70 25.28 -11.15
CA TRP A 99 16.66 26.20 -11.76
C TRP A 99 16.65 27.56 -11.06
N LEU A 100 15.46 28.08 -10.72
CA LEU A 100 15.26 29.27 -9.90
C LEU A 100 15.76 29.05 -8.47
N TRP A 101 15.53 27.87 -7.88
CA TRP A 101 16.09 27.53 -6.57
C TRP A 101 17.62 27.44 -6.59
N ARG A 102 18.21 26.87 -7.65
CA ARG A 102 19.67 26.89 -7.86
C ARG A 102 20.20 28.31 -8.07
N LEU A 103 19.53 29.15 -8.86
CA LEU A 103 19.90 30.54 -9.07
C LEU A 103 19.79 31.37 -7.78
N ALA A 104 18.70 31.23 -7.03
CA ALA A 104 18.50 31.91 -5.76
C ALA A 104 19.58 31.50 -4.75
N ARG A 105 19.96 30.21 -4.73
CA ARG A 105 21.06 29.70 -3.91
C ARG A 105 22.42 30.26 -4.34
N VAL A 106 22.68 30.42 -5.64
CA VAL A 106 23.92 31.01 -6.17
C VAL A 106 23.97 32.53 -5.93
N TRP A 107 22.85 33.23 -6.08
CA TRP A 107 22.77 34.68 -5.85
C TRP A 107 22.89 35.01 -4.36
N SER A 108 22.30 34.20 -3.47
CA SER A 108 22.46 34.31 -2.02
C SER A 108 23.89 34.09 -1.54
N LEU A 109 24.71 33.34 -2.28
CA LEU A 109 26.13 33.12 -1.97
C LEU A 109 27.05 34.21 -2.55
N ARG A 110 26.53 35.09 -3.42
CA ARG A 110 27.28 36.18 -4.05
C ARG A 110 27.02 37.56 -3.41
N GLY A 111 26.04 37.66 -2.51
CA GLY A 111 25.63 38.92 -1.85
C GLY A 111 26.31 39.27 -0.53
N ASN A 112 27.23 38.44 -0.01
CA ASN A 112 28.02 38.75 1.20
C ASN A 112 29.49 38.99 0.83
N GLY A 113 29.73 40.01 0.01
CA GLY A 113 31.06 40.35 -0.48
C GLY A 113 31.13 41.71 -1.16
N ALA A 114 30.56 42.75 -0.53
CA ALA A 114 30.94 44.15 -0.66
C ALA A 114 30.35 44.93 0.53
#